data_AF-A0A285SY60-F1
#
_entry.id   AF-A0A285SY60-F1
#
_cell.length_a   1.000
_cell.length_b   1.000
_cell.length_c   1.000
_cell.angle_alpha   90.00
_cell.angle_beta   90.00
_cell.angle_gamma   90.00
#
_symmetry.space_group_name_H-M   'P 1'
#
loop_
_entity.id
_entity.type
_entity.pdbx_description
1 polymer ?
#
loop_
_entity_poly.entity_id
_entity_poly.type
_entity_poly.pdbx_seq_one_letter_code
_entity_poly.pdbx_strand_id
1 'polypeptide(L)'
;KFPRLCKILADGGYQGDLAMWTKQKFGWDLEVVLRPKENPRKFNVVPKRWIVERTFSWLENYRRLTIDYEFLTETAEAMVTVAFIQILLKRFF
;
A
#
# COMPACT_ATOMS: atom_id res chain seq x y z
N LYS A 1 9.29 7.84 -12.18
CA LYS A 1 9.78 8.23 -10.83
C LYS A 1 8.70 9.06 -10.13
N PHE A 2 8.51 8.91 -8.82
CA PHE A 2 7.50 9.64 -8.04
C PHE A 2 8.13 10.83 -7.30
N PRO A 3 8.12 12.06 -7.85
CA PRO A 3 8.87 13.19 -7.29
C PRO A 3 8.30 13.69 -5.96
N ARG A 4 7.04 13.39 -5.65
CA ARG A 4 6.34 13.80 -4.43
C ARG A 4 6.43 12.77 -3.30
N LEU A 5 7.01 11.60 -3.55
CA LEU A 5 7.14 10.55 -2.54
C LEU A 5 8.36 10.87 -1.67
N CYS A 6 8.12 11.21 -0.40
CA CYS A 6 9.19 11.52 0.54
C CYS A 6 9.39 10.39 1.58
N LYS A 7 8.30 9.77 2.03
CA LYS A 7 8.29 8.81 3.13
C LYS A 7 7.45 7.58 2.81
N ILE A 8 7.97 6.42 3.17
CA ILE A 8 7.32 5.10 3.07
C ILE A 8 7.19 4.55 4.48
N LEU A 9 6.01 4.02 4.81
CA LEU A 9 5.77 3.35 6.09
C LEU A 9 5.84 1.84 5.85
N ALA A 10 6.58 1.13 6.70
CA ALA A 10 6.67 -0.32 6.67
C ALA A 10 6.32 -0.90 8.05
N ASP A 11 5.92 -2.17 8.08
CA ASP A 11 5.70 -2.87 9.33
C ASP A 11 7.01 -3.46 9.91
N GLY A 12 6.92 -4.01 11.12
CA GLY A 12 8.07 -4.57 11.83
C GLY A 12 8.78 -5.73 11.15
N GLY A 13 8.23 -6.33 10.08
CA GLY A 13 8.91 -7.36 9.29
C GLY A 13 10.03 -6.81 8.40
N TYR A 14 10.02 -5.50 8.13
CA TYR A 14 10.98 -4.82 7.26
C TYR A 14 12.13 -4.14 8.02
N GLN A 15 12.44 -4.64 9.21
CA GLN A 15 13.62 -4.19 9.96
C GLN A 15 14.92 -4.61 9.25
N GLY A 16 15.99 -3.83 9.46
CA GLY A 16 17.31 -4.09 8.89
C GLY A 16 17.71 -3.10 7.79
N ASP A 17 18.54 -3.56 6.86
CA ASP A 17 19.24 -2.71 5.89
C ASP A 17 18.34 -2.12 4.80
N LEU A 18 17.08 -2.56 4.72
CA LEU A 18 16.14 -2.09 3.70
C LEU A 18 15.92 -0.58 3.76
N ALA A 19 15.87 0.00 4.96
CA ALA A 19 15.69 1.45 5.12
C ALA A 19 16.90 2.22 4.58
N MET A 20 18.10 1.74 4.87
CA MET A 20 19.35 2.33 4.38
C MET A 20 19.45 2.18 2.86
N TRP A 21 19.18 1.00 2.33
CA TRP A 21 19.17 0.74 0.89
C TRP A 21 18.15 1.62 0.16
N THR A 22 16.94 1.76 0.70
CA THR A 22 15.88 2.61 0.12
C THR A 22 16.32 4.08 0.06
N LYS A 23 16.97 4.57 1.13
CA LYS A 23 17.50 5.92 1.17
C LYS A 23 18.62 6.14 0.14
N GLN A 24 19.57 5.21 0.05
CA GLN A 24 20.69 5.30 -0.90
C GLN A 24 20.24 5.19 -2.36
N LYS A 25 19.30 4.27 -2.64
CA LYS A 25 18.87 3.97 -4.02
C LYS A 25 17.87 5.00 -4.55
N PHE A 26 16.96 5.46 -3.70
CA PHE A 26 15.81 6.28 -4.14
C PHE A 26 15.68 7.63 -3.43
N GLY A 27 16.42 7.86 -2.35
CA GLY A 27 16.32 9.09 -1.55
C GLY A 27 15.12 9.13 -0.59
N TRP A 28 14.30 8.09 -0.55
CA TRP A 28 13.09 8.02 0.27
C TRP A 28 13.39 7.55 1.70
N ASP A 29 12.66 8.13 2.66
CA ASP A 29 12.73 7.70 4.06
C ASP A 29 11.79 6.52 4.28
N LEU A 30 12.34 5.35 4.63
CA LEU A 30 11.57 4.19 5.07
C LEU A 30 11.47 4.19 6.59
N GLU A 31 10.27 4.37 7.11
CA GLU A 31 9.99 4.36 8.54
C GLU A 31 9.27 3.05 8.91
N VAL A 32 9.94 2.24 9.73
CA VAL A 32 9.39 0.98 10.25
C VAL A 32 8.55 1.30 11.49
N VAL A 33 7.23 1.15 11.37
CA VAL A 33 6.29 1.44 12.46
C VAL A 33 6.08 0.17 13.30
N LEU A 34 6.65 0.17 14.49
CA LEU A 34 6.56 -0.94 15.44
C LEU A 34 5.32 -0.85 16.32
N ARG A 35 4.82 -2.01 16.76
CA ARG A 35 3.75 -2.08 17.75
C ARG A 35 4.27 -1.55 19.10
N PRO A 36 3.50 -0.72 19.83
CA PRO A 36 3.87 -0.29 21.18
C PRO A 36 4.13 -1.49 22.11
N LYS A 37 5.23 -1.44 22.88
CA LYS A 37 5.64 -2.50 23.81
C LYS A 37 4.89 -2.48 25.15
N GLU A 38 4.23 -1.37 25.47
CA GLU A 38 3.61 -1.12 26.78
C GLU A 38 2.40 -2.02 27.09
N ASN A 39 1.75 -2.60 26.08
CA ASN A 39 0.64 -3.51 26.32
C ASN A 39 0.50 -4.56 25.20
N PRO A 40 1.34 -5.61 25.18
CA PRO A 40 1.36 -6.59 24.10
C PRO A 40 0.09 -7.47 24.07
N ARG A 41 -0.63 -7.55 25.19
CA ARG A 41 -1.89 -8.31 25.32
C ARG A 41 -3.11 -7.59 24.78
N LYS A 42 -3.03 -6.26 24.55
CA LYS A 42 -4.14 -5.48 23.99
C LYS A 42 -3.88 -5.14 22.52
N PHE A 43 -4.95 -5.06 21.75
CA PHE A 43 -4.88 -4.58 20.37
C PHE A 43 -4.56 -3.08 20.37
N ASN A 44 -3.41 -2.72 19.81
CA ASN A 44 -2.98 -1.33 19.66
C ASN A 44 -3.14 -0.92 18.19
N VAL A 45 -3.93 0.14 17.95
CA VAL A 45 -4.12 0.69 16.61
C VAL A 45 -2.81 1.37 16.17
N VAL A 46 -2.23 0.87 15.07
CA VAL A 46 -1.06 1.50 14.45
C VAL A 46 -1.55 2.50 13.38
N PRO A 47 -1.17 3.79 13.45
CA PRO A 47 -1.58 4.78 12.47
C PRO A 47 -1.20 4.37 11.05
N LYS A 48 -2.09 4.59 10.08
CA LYS A 48 -1.89 4.37 8.63
C LYS A 48 -1.66 2.92 8.16
N ARG A 49 -1.62 1.93 9.06
CA ARG A 49 -1.42 0.51 8.71
C ARG A 49 -2.46 -0.02 7.73
N TRP A 50 -3.73 0.29 7.98
CA TRP A 50 -4.86 -0.23 7.20
C TRP A 50 -5.04 0.43 5.83
N ILE A 51 -4.25 1.44 5.47
CA ILE A 51 -4.47 2.16 4.19
C ILE A 51 -4.26 1.21 3.00
N VAL A 52 -3.22 0.38 3.06
CA VAL A 52 -2.90 -0.58 1.99
C VAL A 52 -3.96 -1.68 1.92
N GLU A 53 -4.26 -2.32 3.04
CA GLU A 53 -5.27 -3.38 3.13
C GLU A 53 -6.67 -2.87 2.70
N ARG A 54 -7.06 -1.66 3.11
CA ARG A 54 -8.30 -1.01 2.68
C ARG A 54 -8.31 -0.74 1.18
N THR A 55 -7.17 -0.38 0.61
CA THR A 55 -7.05 -0.15 -0.83
C THR A 55 -7.30 -1.44 -1.59
N PHE A 56 -6.75 -2.57 -1.11
CA PHE A 56 -7.04 -3.88 -1.69
C PHE A 56 -8.50 -4.32 -1.48
N SER A 57 -9.09 -4.08 -0.31
CA SER A 57 -10.50 -4.45 -0.07
C SER A 57 -11.48 -3.70 -0.97
N TRP A 58 -11.15 -2.49 -1.44
CA TRP A 58 -11.94 -1.83 -2.47
C TRP A 58 -11.87 -2.57 -3.81
N LEU A 59 -10.69 -3.07 -4.19
CA LEU A 59 -10.49 -3.83 -5.42
C LEU A 59 -11.16 -5.20 -5.39
N GLU A 60 -11.30 -5.84 -4.23
CA GLU A 60 -12.01 -7.11 -4.08
C GLU A 60 -13.48 -7.06 -4.55
N ASN A 61 -14.10 -5.87 -4.53
CA ASN A 61 -15.46 -5.67 -5.05
C ASN A 61 -15.52 -5.66 -6.59
N TYR A 62 -14.37 -5.61 -7.27
CA TYR A 62 -14.27 -5.66 -8.71
C TYR A 62 -13.94 -7.09 -9.13
N ARG A 63 -14.98 -7.88 -9.45
CA ARG A 63 -14.87 -9.31 -9.77
C ARG A 63 -13.77 -9.65 -10.80
N ARG A 64 -13.52 -8.75 -11.75
CA ARG A 64 -12.49 -8.93 -12.79
C ARG A 64 -11.05 -8.78 -12.27
N LEU A 65 -10.85 -8.18 -11.10
CA LEU A 65 -9.54 -8.02 -10.44
C LEU A 65 -9.29 -9.07 -9.35
N THR A 66 -10.27 -9.89 -9.00
CA THR A 66 -10.13 -10.93 -7.96
C THR A 66 -9.15 -12.04 -8.36
N ILE A 67 -9.06 -12.32 -9.66
CA ILE A 67 -8.14 -13.30 -10.27
C ILE A 67 -7.51 -12.63 -11.49
N ASP A 68 -6.28 -12.99 -11.81
CA ASP A 68 -5.63 -12.51 -13.03
C ASP A 68 -6.25 -13.21 -14.27
N TYR A 69 -7.11 -12.47 -14.96
CA TYR A 69 -7.76 -12.91 -16.20
C TYR A 69 -7.06 -12.41 -17.45
N GLU A 70 -6.18 -11.42 -17.33
CA GLU A 70 -5.65 -10.71 -18.48
C GLU A 70 -4.42 -11.42 -19.03
N PHE A 71 -4.31 -11.51 -20.36
CA PHE A 71 -3.16 -12.17 -21.00
C PHE A 71 -1.91 -11.30 -20.97
N LEU A 72 -2.08 -9.98 -21.11
CA LEU A 72 -1.00 -9.01 -21.12
C LEU A 72 -0.98 -8.23 -19.81
N THR A 73 0.22 -7.91 -19.33
CA THR A 73 0.40 -7.08 -18.13
C THR A 73 -0.18 -5.69 -18.32
N GLU A 74 -0.11 -5.11 -19.54
CA GLU A 74 -0.68 -3.79 -19.79
C GLU A 74 -2.20 -3.77 -19.61
N THR A 75 -2.88 -4.84 -20.00
CA THR A 75 -4.34 -4.97 -19.80
C THR A 75 -4.69 -5.10 -18.32
N ALA A 76 -3.92 -5.87 -17.53
CA ALA A 76 -4.13 -5.97 -16.09
C ALA A 76 -3.96 -4.60 -15.39
N GLU A 77 -2.91 -3.87 -15.75
CA GLU A 77 -2.66 -2.51 -15.23
C GLU A 77 -3.78 -1.54 -15.59
N ALA A 78 -4.29 -1.60 -16.83
CA ALA A 78 -5.41 -0.79 -17.27
C ALA A 78 -6.68 -1.08 -16.45
N MET A 79 -6.96 -2.35 -16.16
CA MET A 79 -8.12 -2.76 -15.36
C MET A 79 -8.05 -2.21 -13.92
N VAL A 80 -6.87 -2.24 -13.29
CA VAL A 80 -6.67 -1.63 -11.96
C VAL A 80 -6.90 -0.12 -12.00
N THR A 81 -6.40 0.54 -13.07
CA THR A 81 -6.58 1.99 -13.27
C THR A 81 -8.07 2.34 -13.40
N VAL A 82 -8.83 1.60 -14.20
CA VAL A 82 -10.28 1.79 -14.37
C VAL A 82 -11.02 1.61 -13.05
N ALA A 83 -10.69 0.59 -12.25
CA ALA A 83 -11.31 0.38 -10.96
C ALA A 83 -11.11 1.59 -10.02
N PHE A 84 -9.89 2.13 -9.93
CA PHE A 84 -9.63 3.32 -9.13
C PHE A 84 -10.33 4.58 -9.65
N ILE A 85 -10.43 4.76 -10.97
CA ILE A 85 -11.22 5.87 -11.54
C ILE A 85 -12.67 5.77 -11.04
N GLN A 86 -13.28 4.59 -11.11
CA GLN A 86 -14.66 4.39 -10.63
C GLN A 86 -14.81 4.63 -9.12
N ILE A 87 -13.86 4.17 -8.30
CA ILE A 87 -13.85 4.43 -6.86
C ILE A 87 -13.78 5.94 -6.57
N LEU A 88 -12.89 6.66 -7.26
CA LEU A 88 -12.71 8.09 -7.09
C LEU A 88 -13.95 8.87 -7.55
N LEU A 89 -14.54 8.49 -8.69
CA LEU A 89 -15.76 9.12 -9.19
C LEU A 89 -16.90 8.98 -8.18
N LYS A 90 -17.14 7.79 -7.63
CA LYS A 90 -18.18 7.56 -6.59
C LYS A 90 -17.91 8.29 -5.26
N ARG A 91 -16.68 8.72 -5.01
CA ARG A 91 -16.30 9.42 -3.79
C ARG A 91 -16.47 10.94 -3.91
N PHE A 92 -16.23 11.49 -5.10
CA PHE A 92 -16.18 12.93 -5.32
C PHE A 92 -17.42 13.49 -6.04
N PHE A 93 -18.22 12.64 -6.66
CA PHE A 93 -19.49 12.98 -7.31
C PHE A 93 -20.60 12.11 -6.70
#